data_AF-A0A1F9SA79-F1
#
_entry.id   AF-A0A1F9SA79-F1
#
_cell.length_a   1.000
_cell.length_b   1.000
_cell.length_c   1.000
_cell.angle_alpha   90.00
_cell.angle_beta   90.00
_cell.angle_gamma   90.00
#
_symmetry.space_group_name_H-M   'P 1'
#
loop_
_entity.id
_entity.type
_entity.pdbx_description
1 polymer ?
#
loop_
_entity_poly.entity_id
_entity_poly.type
_entity_poly.pdbx_seq_one_letter_code
_entity_poly.pdbx_strand_id
1 'polypeptide(L)' 'MTGIDNSKLLHDLRSKCSSLKSAAELYKDCSPAEKKEMLALMNSAAAEIAKLLGQLERTA' A
#
# COMPACT_ATOMS: atom_id res chain seq x y z
N MET A 1 22.91 -10.24 12.57
CA MET A 1 22.04 -9.09 12.93
C MET A 1 20.89 -9.07 11.95
N THR A 2 19.91 -9.96 12.12
CA THR A 2 18.72 -10.04 11.26
C THR A 2 17.54 -9.45 12.02
N GLY A 3 17.68 -8.19 12.43
CA GLY A 3 16.57 -7.41 12.98
C GLY A 3 15.85 -6.76 11.82
N ILE A 4 14.53 -6.88 11.78
CA ILE A 4 13.70 -6.12 10.85
C ILE A 4 14.08 -4.64 10.97
N ASP A 5 14.48 -4.02 9.86
CA ASP A 5 14.77 -2.59 9.84
C ASP A 5 13.44 -1.82 9.92
N ASN A 6 13.08 -1.44 11.14
CA ASN A 6 11.84 -0.72 11.43
C ASN A 6 11.75 0.60 10.66
N SER A 7 12.87 1.27 10.38
CA SER A 7 12.87 2.52 9.61
C SER A 7 12.47 2.27 8.17
N LYS A 8 13.01 1.20 7.57
CA LYS A 8 12.62 0.77 6.23
C LYS A 8 11.16 0.30 6.20
N LEU A 9 10.73 -0.47 7.19
CA LEU A 9 9.35 -0.95 7.28
C LEU A 9 8.34 0.20 7.34
N LEU A 10 8.60 1.21 8.18
CA LEU A 10 7.76 2.40 8.31
C LEU A 10 7.77 3.25 7.03
N HIS A 11 8.93 3.40 6.39
CA HIS A 11 9.05 4.07 5.10
C HIS A 11 8.20 3.39 4.03
N ASP A 12 8.31 2.06 3.91
CA ASP A 12 7.58 1.28 2.91
C ASP A 12 6.08 1.34 3.18
N LEU A 13 5.65 1.24 4.45
CA LEU A 13 4.24 1.39 4.84
C LEU A 13 3.69 2.76 4.44
N ARG A 14 4.43 3.84 4.74
CA ARG A 14 4.04 5.20 4.36
C ARG A 14 3.92 5.36 2.85
N SER A 15 4.88 4.81 2.10
CA SER A 15 4.89 4.85 0.64
C SER A 15 3.64 4.17 0.06
N LYS A 16 3.30 2.96 0.52
CA LYS A 16 2.13 2.22 0.03
C LYS A 16 0.81 2.87 0.40
N CYS A 17 0.68 3.42 1.61
CA CYS A 17 -0.50 4.22 1.99
C CYS A 17 -0.68 5.45 1.09
N SER A 18 0.42 6.12 0.71
CA SER A 18 0.37 7.24 -0.22
C SER A 18 -0.10 6.81 -1.61
N SER A 19 0.43 5.70 -2.14
CA SER A 19 -0.01 5.15 -3.44
C SER A 19 -1.50 4.78 -3.43
N LEU A 20 -1.98 4.14 -2.37
CA LEU A 20 -3.39 3.77 -2.23
C LEU A 20 -4.29 5.02 -2.21
N LYS A 21 -3.90 6.04 -1.44
CA LYS A 21 -4.61 7.32 -1.39
C LYS A 21 -4.68 7.96 -2.78
N SER A 22 -3.56 8.09 -3.48
CA SER A 22 -3.53 8.71 -4.81
C SER A 22 -4.35 7.93 -5.83
N ALA A 23 -4.31 6.60 -5.81
CA ALA A 23 -5.15 5.76 -6.67
C ALA A 23 -6.65 5.99 -6.40
N ALA A 24 -7.04 6.08 -5.13
CA ALA A 24 -8.42 6.36 -4.74
C ALA A 24 -8.89 7.76 -5.16
N GLU A 25 -8.02 8.76 -5.08
CA GLU A 25 -8.30 10.14 -5.51
C GLU A 25 -8.53 10.22 -7.03
N LEU A 26 -7.75 9.46 -7.82
CA LEU A 26 -7.85 9.40 -9.27
C LEU A 26 -9.05 8.56 -9.76
N TYR A 27 -9.52 7.62 -8.95
CA TYR A 27 -10.58 6.66 -9.33
C TYR A 27 -11.86 7.33 -9.87
N LYS A 28 -12.24 8.48 -9.31
CA LYS A 28 -13.46 9.21 -9.70
C LYS A 28 -13.37 9.77 -11.13
N ASP A 29 -12.17 10.07 -11.60
CA ASP A 29 -11.88 10.73 -12.88
C ASP A 29 -11.55 9.72 -14.00
N CYS A 30 -11.42 8.43 -13.67
CA CYS A 30 -11.15 7.35 -14.62
C CYS A 30 -12.39 6.93 -15.43
N SER A 31 -12.18 6.56 -16.69
CA SER A 31 -13.16 5.83 -17.52
C SER A 31 -13.46 4.43 -16.93
N PRO A 32 -14.54 3.75 -17.35
CA PRO A 32 -14.85 2.41 -16.86
C PRO A 32 -13.72 1.39 -17.04
N ALA A 33 -12.95 1.48 -18.13
CA ALA A 33 -11.80 0.60 -18.37
C ALA A 33 -10.66 0.89 -17.39
N GLU A 34 -10.29 2.16 -17.22
CA GLU A 34 -9.23 2.59 -16.31
C GLU A 34 -9.60 2.34 -14.84
N LYS A 35 -10.89 2.44 -14.48
CA LYS A 35 -11.38 2.11 -13.14
C LYS A 35 -11.05 0.68 -12.73
N LYS A 36 -11.12 -0.27 -13.66
CA LYS A 36 -10.77 -1.67 -13.39
C LYS A 36 -9.28 -1.82 -13.06
N GLU A 37 -8.42 -1.15 -13.81
CA GLU A 37 -6.98 -1.13 -13.56
C GLU A 37 -6.65 -0.42 -12.25
N MET A 38 -7.34 0.69 -11.96
CA MET A 38 -7.12 1.44 -10.73
C MET A 38 -7.56 0.66 -9.49
N LEU A 39 -8.67 -0.08 -9.56
CA LEU A 39 -9.06 -1.03 -8.50
C LEU A 39 -8.02 -2.13 -8.31
N ALA A 40 -7.41 -2.64 -9.38
CA ALA A 40 -6.35 -3.63 -9.26
C ALA A 40 -5.12 -3.06 -8.54
N LEU A 41 -4.73 -1.82 -8.85
CA LEU A 41 -3.65 -1.11 -8.16
C LEU A 41 -3.97 -0.89 -6.68
N MET A 42 -5.19 -0.45 -6.37
CA MET A 42 -5.66 -0.27 -4.98
C MET A 42 -5.61 -1.59 -4.20
N ASN A 43 -6.09 -2.68 -4.79
CA ASN A 43 -6.05 -4.00 -4.17
C ASN A 43 -4.61 -4.47 -3.93
N SER A 44 -3.70 -4.25 -4.88
CA SER A 44 -2.29 -4.59 -4.72
C SER A 44 -1.64 -3.78 -3.59
N ALA A 45 -1.88 -2.47 -3.54
CA ALA A 45 -1.38 -1.62 -2.46
C ALA A 45 -1.95 -2.04 -1.09
N ALA A 46 -3.25 -2.35 -1.01
CA ALA A 46 -3.88 -2.82 0.22
C ALA A 46 -3.29 -4.14 0.73
N ALA A 47 -3.02 -5.10 -0.17
CA ALA A 47 -2.40 -6.38 0.19
C ALA A 47 -0.97 -6.19 0.73
N GLU A 48 -0.18 -5.30 0.12
CA GLU A 48 1.16 -4.98 0.63
C GLU A 48 1.13 -4.25 1.97
N ILE A 49 0.20 -3.31 2.17
CA ILE A 49 -0.01 -2.65 3.46
C ILE A 49 -0.32 -3.70 4.54
N ALA A 50 -1.25 -4.62 4.29
CA ALA A 50 -1.59 -5.68 5.24
C ALA A 50 -0.36 -6.55 5.59
N LYS A 51 0.47 -6.88 4.60
CA LYS A 51 1.73 -7.63 4.81
C LYS A 51 2.72 -6.84 5.69
N LEU A 52 2.92 -5.56 5.41
CA LEU A 52 3.82 -4.68 6.18
C LEU A 52 3.33 -4.48 7.61
N LEU A 53 2.02 -4.32 7.82
CA LEU A 53 1.41 -4.27 9.15
C LEU A 53 1.64 -5.57 9.93
N GLY A 54 1.43 -6.73 9.30
CA GLY A 54 1.74 -8.01 9.95
C GLY A 54 3.22 -8.21 10.25
N GLN A 55 4.14 -7.53 9.54
CA GLN A 55 5.56 -7.49 9.91
C GLN A 55 5.81 -6.57 11.11
N LEU A 56 5.10 -5.44 11.19
CA LEU A 56 5.18 -4.49 12.31
C LEU A 56 4.63 -5.08 13.61
N GLU A 57 3.53 -5.83 13.55
CA GLU A 57 2.99 -6.55 14.71
C GLU A 57 3.97 -7.57 15.30
N ARG A 58 4.88 -8.11 14.47
CA ARG A 58 5.93 -9.04 14.93
C ARG A 58 7.17 -8.34 15.50
N THR A 59 7.26 -7.02 15.36
CA THR A 59 8.34 -6.21 15.95
C THR A 59 7.92 -5.45 17.21
N ALA A 60 6.61 -5.39 17.49
CA ALA A 60 6.03 -4.88 18.73
C ALA A 60 6.08 -5.94 19.85
#